data_AF-A0AAF0VT98-F1
#
_entry.id   AF-A0AAF0VT98-F1
#
_cell.length_a   1.000
_cell.length_b   1.000
_cell.length_c   1.000
_cell.angle_alpha   90.00
_cell.angle_beta   90.00
_cell.angle_gamma   90.00
#
_symmetry.space_group_name_H-M   'P 1'
#
loop_
_entity.id
_entity.type
_entity.pdbx_description
1 polymer ?
#
loop_
_entity_poly.entity_id
_entity_poly.type
_entity_poly.pdbx_seq_one_letter_code
_entity_poly.pdbx_strand_id
1 'polypeptide(L)'
;MFANVGWGEMLLLVVAGLVILGPERLPGAIRWTSGAIRQAREYLSGATSQLRQDLGPEFEDLREPLSELQKLRGMTPRAALTKHLLDGDDSFLTGKFDKPVKPVSPDAPQPAPDPTPPVEGSRPGTGARFDSDAT
;
A
#
# COMPACT_ATOMS: atom_id res chain seq x y z
N MET A 1 2.84 -9.59 3.16
CA MET A 1 4.08 -9.56 3.95
C MET A 1 5.05 -8.52 3.39
N PHE A 2 5.67 -8.69 2.22
CA PHE A 2 6.53 -7.66 1.56
C PHE A 2 5.78 -6.42 0.99
N ALA A 3 4.62 -6.07 1.56
CA ALA A 3 3.82 -4.90 1.16
C ALA A 3 3.92 -3.74 2.15
N ASN A 4 4.49 -4.00 3.34
CA ASN A 4 4.72 -2.98 4.37
C ASN A 4 6.10 -2.32 4.24
N VAL A 5 6.95 -2.76 3.30
CA VAL A 5 8.30 -2.22 3.07
C VAL A 5 8.19 -0.77 2.60
N GLY A 6 8.26 0.15 3.56
CA GLY A 6 8.26 1.58 3.33
C GLY A 6 9.65 2.09 2.96
N TRP A 7 9.73 3.39 2.68
CA TRP A 7 10.98 4.07 2.39
C TRP A 7 12.04 3.90 3.49
N GLY A 8 11.62 3.83 4.76
CA GLY A 8 12.51 3.60 5.90
C GLY A 8 13.19 2.22 5.89
N GLU A 9 12.45 1.14 5.64
CA GLU A 9 13.03 -0.21 5.56
C GLU A 9 13.91 -0.36 4.31
N MET A 10 13.55 0.29 3.21
CA MET A 10 14.38 0.27 1.99
C MET A 10 15.72 0.99 2.22
N LEU A 11 15.72 2.10 2.96
CA LEU A 11 16.93 2.81 3.37
C LEU A 11 17.76 1.94 4.36
N LEU A 12 17.10 1.26 5.30
CA LEU A 12 17.75 0.30 6.20
C LEU A 12 18.40 -0.87 5.45
N LEU A 13 17.77 -1.42 4.41
CA LEU A 13 18.34 -2.47 3.56
C LEU A 13 19.56 -1.97 2.78
N VAL A 14 19.54 -0.72 2.28
CA VAL A 14 20.70 -0.10 1.63
C VAL A 14 21.85 0.06 2.63
N VAL A 15 21.59 0.57 3.84
CA VAL A 15 22.61 0.71 4.89
C VAL A 15 23.16 -0.65 5.33
N ALA A 16 22.29 -1.65 5.54
CA ALA A 16 22.72 -3.01 5.86
C ALA A 16 23.59 -3.61 4.75
N GLY A 17 23.22 -3.43 3.47
CA GLY A 17 24.04 -3.84 2.33
C GLY A 17 25.40 -3.13 2.27
N LEU A 18 25.43 -1.83 2.54
CA LEU A 18 26.67 -1.03 2.61
C LEU A 18 27.58 -1.47 3.76
N VAL A 19 27.03 -1.88 4.91
CA VAL A 19 27.80 -2.37 6.07
C VAL A 19 28.29 -3.80 5.86
N ILE A 20 27.43 -4.71 5.38
CA ILE A 20 27.77 -6.14 5.20
C ILE A 20 28.77 -6.33 4.07
N LEU A 21 28.55 -5.68 2.92
CA LEU A 21 29.37 -5.86 1.72
C LEU A 21 30.48 -4.80 1.59
N GLY A 22 30.31 -3.63 2.20
CA GLY A 22 31.20 -2.48 2.06
C GLY A 22 30.80 -1.54 0.90
N PRO A 23 30.91 -0.21 1.08
CA PRO A 23 30.48 0.78 0.09
C PRO A 23 31.22 0.68 -1.25
N GLU A 24 32.49 0.27 -1.23
CA GLU A 24 33.31 0.11 -2.44
C GLU A 24 32.95 -1.15 -3.25
N ARG A 25 32.44 -2.19 -2.59
CA ARG A 25 32.19 -3.50 -3.22
C ARG A 25 30.78 -3.60 -3.79
N LEU A 26 29.81 -2.91 -3.19
CA LEU A 26 28.42 -2.83 -3.68
C LEU A 26 28.30 -2.42 -5.17
N PRO A 27 28.92 -1.32 -5.66
CA PRO A 27 28.86 -0.97 -7.09
C PRO A 27 29.56 -2.00 -7.99
N GLY A 28 30.60 -2.69 -7.51
CA GLY A 28 31.23 -3.80 -8.22
C GLY A 28 30.30 -5.01 -8.35
N ALA A 29 29.63 -5.39 -7.26
CA ALA A 29 28.67 -6.50 -7.23
C ALA A 29 27.44 -6.24 -8.12
N ILE A 30 26.96 -5.00 -8.18
CA ILE A 30 25.87 -4.60 -9.11
C ILE A 30 26.32 -4.74 -10.57
N ARG A 31 27.54 -4.29 -10.91
CA ARG A 31 28.11 -4.42 -12.27
C ARG A 31 28.28 -5.90 -12.67
N TRP A 32 28.80 -6.74 -11.77
CA TRP A 32 28.93 -8.17 -12.02
C TRP A 32 27.56 -8.85 -12.19
N THR A 33 26.63 -8.61 -11.27
CA THR A 33 25.27 -9.21 -11.30
C THR A 33 24.49 -8.78 -12.54
N SER A 34 24.55 -7.50 -12.92
CA SER A 34 23.86 -7.02 -14.12
C SER A 34 24.47 -7.60 -15.41
N GLY A 35 25.80 -7.74 -15.47
CA GLY A 35 26.48 -8.46 -16.55
C GLY A 35 26.04 -9.93 -16.63
N ALA A 36 26.05 -10.64 -15.51
CA ALA A 36 25.63 -12.03 -15.40
C ALA A 36 24.16 -12.24 -15.80
N ILE A 37 23.25 -11.36 -15.37
CA ILE A 37 21.82 -11.41 -15.77
C ILE A 37 21.67 -11.18 -17.29
N ARG A 38 22.40 -10.22 -17.86
CA ARG A 38 22.36 -9.94 -19.31
C ARG A 38 22.89 -11.14 -20.10
N GLN A 39 24.01 -11.71 -19.67
CA GLN A 39 24.62 -12.88 -20.30
C GLN A 39 23.73 -14.12 -20.18
N ALA A 40 23.13 -14.36 -19.00
CA ALA A 40 22.16 -15.43 -18.81
C ALA A 40 20.91 -15.25 -19.70
N ARG A 41 20.39 -14.03 -19.83
CA ARG A 41 19.29 -13.72 -20.75
C ARG A 41 19.67 -14.08 -22.19
N GLU A 42 20.85 -13.69 -22.65
CA GLU A 42 21.34 -13.96 -24.01
C GLU A 42 21.47 -15.46 -24.28
N TYR A 43 22.08 -16.22 -23.37
CA TYR A 43 22.18 -17.68 -23.48
C TYR A 43 20.80 -18.36 -23.48
N LEU A 44 19.89 -17.92 -22.60
CA LEU A 44 18.52 -18.46 -22.54
C LEU A 44 17.75 -18.15 -23.82
N SER A 45 17.88 -16.95 -24.40
CA SER A 45 17.24 -16.63 -25.69
C SER A 45 17.86 -17.40 -26.86
N GLY A 46 19.19 -17.57 -26.89
CA GLY A 46 19.89 -18.36 -27.91
C GLY A 46 19.47 -19.83 -27.87
N ALA A 47 19.49 -20.45 -26.69
CA ALA A 47 19.03 -21.82 -26.50
C ALA A 47 17.54 -21.97 -26.83
N THR A 48 16.68 -21.04 -26.39
CA THR A 48 15.25 -21.05 -26.74
C THR A 48 15.04 -20.96 -28.26
N SER A 49 15.86 -20.17 -28.97
CA SER A 49 15.81 -20.05 -30.42
C SER A 49 16.24 -21.33 -31.12
N GLN A 50 17.29 -21.99 -30.63
CA GLN A 50 17.74 -23.29 -31.14
C GLN A 50 16.69 -24.38 -30.90
N LEU A 51 16.14 -24.49 -29.68
CA LEU A 51 15.07 -25.44 -29.38
C LEU A 51 13.81 -25.20 -30.24
N ARG A 52 13.43 -23.95 -30.52
CA ARG A 52 12.34 -23.63 -31.47
C ARG A 52 12.63 -24.08 -32.90
N GLN A 53 13.90 -24.04 -33.30
CA GLN A 53 14.33 -24.37 -34.65
C GLN A 53 14.49 -25.89 -34.84
N ASP A 54 14.90 -26.61 -33.80
CA ASP A 54 15.16 -28.05 -33.84
C ASP A 54 13.94 -28.91 -33.45
N LEU A 55 13.07 -28.45 -32.53
CA LEU A 55 11.88 -29.20 -32.07
C LEU A 55 10.59 -28.81 -32.80
N GLY A 56 10.59 -27.69 -33.54
CA GLY A 56 9.45 -27.25 -34.34
C GLY A 56 8.14 -27.17 -33.54
N PRO A 57 7.07 -27.88 -33.96
CA PRO A 57 5.72 -27.75 -33.37
C PRO A 57 5.64 -28.13 -31.89
N GLU A 58 6.50 -29.02 -31.39
CA GLU A 58 6.49 -29.40 -29.95
C GLU A 58 6.89 -28.23 -29.02
N PHE A 59 7.46 -27.16 -29.56
CA PHE A 59 7.68 -25.94 -28.79
C PHE A 59 6.37 -25.15 -28.52
N GLU A 60 5.35 -25.25 -29.40
CA GLU A 60 4.06 -24.59 -29.16
C GLU A 60 3.28 -25.25 -28.01
N ASP A 61 3.35 -26.59 -27.89
CA ASP A 61 2.78 -27.32 -26.75
C ASP A 61 3.42 -26.92 -25.40
N LEU A 62 4.67 -26.46 -25.40
CA LEU A 62 5.33 -25.85 -24.24
C LEU A 62 5.03 -24.36 -24.08
N ARG A 63 4.67 -23.66 -25.16
CA ARG A 63 4.37 -22.23 -25.15
C ARG A 63 3.03 -21.95 -24.46
N GLU A 64 2.04 -22.83 -24.59
CA GLU A 64 0.75 -22.69 -23.92
C GLU A 64 0.87 -22.68 -22.38
N PRO A 65 1.45 -23.69 -21.70
CA PRO A 65 1.65 -23.67 -20.25
C PRO A 65 2.62 -22.56 -19.78
N LEU A 66 3.64 -22.21 -20.57
CA LEU A 66 4.51 -21.06 -20.26
C LEU A 66 3.73 -19.72 -20.33
N SER A 67 2.83 -19.58 -21.30
CA SER A 67 1.97 -18.39 -21.44
C SER A 67 0.92 -18.32 -20.32
N GLU A 68 0.37 -19.47 -19.91
CA GLU A 68 -0.55 -19.56 -18.78
C GLU A 68 0.13 -19.15 -17.46
N LEU A 69 1.35 -19.65 -17.20
CA LEU A 69 2.16 -19.23 -16.05
C LEU A 69 2.51 -17.74 -16.08
N GLN A 70 2.79 -17.17 -17.26
CA GLN A 70 3.00 -15.72 -17.42
C GLN A 70 1.71 -14.93 -17.18
N LYS A 71 0.55 -15.44 -17.62
CA LYS A 71 -0.77 -14.83 -17.43
C LYS A 71 -1.19 -14.84 -15.95
N LEU A 72 -0.95 -15.95 -15.24
CA LEU A 72 -1.10 -16.06 -13.78
C LEU A 72 -0.17 -15.10 -13.04
N ARG A 73 1.10 -14.96 -13.49
CA ARG A 73 2.04 -13.97 -12.94
C ARG A 73 1.62 -12.53 -13.25
N GLY A 74 0.92 -12.28 -14.36
CA GLY A 74 0.31 -10.98 -14.66
C GLY A 74 -0.87 -10.66 -13.74
N MET A 75 -1.70 -11.66 -13.45
CA MET A 75 -2.76 -11.61 -12.44
C MET A 75 -2.23 -11.77 -11.00
N THR A 76 -1.18 -11.04 -10.62
CA THR A 76 -0.79 -11.03 -9.20
C THR A 76 -1.96 -10.51 -8.35
N PRO A 77 -2.24 -11.11 -7.17
CA PRO A 77 -3.21 -10.56 -6.21
C PRO A 77 -2.88 -9.12 -5.83
N ARG A 78 -1.59 -8.77 -5.89
CA ARG A 78 -1.07 -7.42 -5.67
C ARG A 78 -1.51 -6.44 -6.76
N ALA A 79 -1.45 -6.81 -8.05
CA ALA A 79 -1.95 -5.98 -9.14
C ALA A 79 -3.49 -5.83 -9.11
N ALA A 80 -4.22 -6.87 -8.70
CA ALA A 80 -5.66 -6.80 -8.47
C ALA A 80 -6.01 -5.83 -7.32
N LEU A 81 -5.35 -5.97 -6.16
CA LEU A 81 -5.51 -5.04 -5.03
C LEU A 81 -5.06 -3.62 -5.39
N THR A 82 -3.94 -3.45 -6.10
CA THR A 82 -3.48 -2.11 -6.50
C THR A 82 -4.49 -1.45 -7.43
N LYS A 83 -5.06 -2.12 -8.43
CA LYS A 83 -6.16 -1.52 -9.21
C LYS A 83 -7.36 -1.17 -8.34
N HIS A 84 -7.79 -2.07 -7.47
CA HIS A 84 -9.00 -1.89 -6.66
C HIS A 84 -8.86 -0.91 -5.49
N LEU A 85 -7.62 -0.55 -5.10
CA LEU A 85 -7.31 0.42 -4.04
C LEU A 85 -6.81 1.77 -4.60
N LEU A 86 -6.10 1.76 -5.74
CA LEU A 86 -5.54 2.98 -6.35
C LEU A 86 -6.58 3.74 -7.18
N ASP A 87 -7.52 3.07 -7.85
CA ASP A 87 -8.67 3.73 -8.50
C ASP A 87 -9.72 4.26 -7.49
N GLY A 88 -9.55 3.98 -6.18
CA GLY A 88 -10.53 4.30 -5.14
C GLY A 88 -10.03 5.18 -3.99
N ASP A 89 -8.74 5.15 -3.65
CA ASP A 89 -8.30 5.62 -2.33
C ASP A 89 -6.88 6.24 -2.26
N ASP A 90 -6.58 7.14 -3.20
CA ASP A 90 -5.41 8.04 -3.15
C ASP A 90 -5.26 8.82 -1.81
N SER A 91 -6.32 8.86 -0.98
CA SER A 91 -6.30 9.39 0.38
C SER A 91 -5.36 8.66 1.34
N PHE A 92 -5.07 7.37 1.12
CA PHE A 92 -4.15 6.60 1.98
C PHE A 92 -2.68 6.80 1.62
N LEU A 93 -2.38 7.03 0.33
CA LEU A 93 -1.02 7.23 -0.16
C LEU A 93 -0.58 8.71 -0.07
N THR A 94 -1.50 9.65 -0.22
CA THR A 94 -1.20 11.08 -0.42
C THR A 94 -1.39 11.95 0.83
N GLY A 95 -1.08 11.42 2.02
CA GLY A 95 -0.74 12.27 3.17
C GLY A 95 -1.82 12.62 4.19
N LYS A 96 -2.78 11.73 4.50
CA LYS A 96 -3.58 11.86 5.74
C LYS A 96 -2.83 11.45 7.04
N PHE A 97 -1.52 11.22 6.97
CA PHE A 97 -0.65 11.03 8.13
C PHE A 97 -0.27 12.34 8.85
N ASP A 98 -0.43 13.50 8.21
CA ASP A 98 0.04 14.80 8.75
C ASP A 98 -1.00 15.56 9.58
N LYS A 99 -2.21 15.00 9.77
CA LYS A 99 -3.16 15.56 10.73
C LYS A 99 -2.83 15.05 12.14
N PRO A 100 -2.35 15.89 13.07
CA PRO A 100 -2.29 15.50 14.47
C PRO A 100 -3.70 15.18 14.94
N VAL A 101 -3.93 13.92 15.30
CA VAL A 101 -5.12 13.51 16.03
C VAL A 101 -5.09 14.28 17.34
N LYS A 102 -5.95 15.29 17.48
CA LYS A 102 -6.18 15.93 18.78
C LYS A 102 -6.46 14.81 19.78
N PRO A 103 -5.75 14.73 20.92
CA PRO A 103 -6.05 13.72 21.91
C PRO A 103 -7.49 13.93 22.37
N VAL A 104 -8.35 12.97 22.07
CA VAL A 104 -9.61 12.81 22.80
C VAL A 104 -9.18 12.35 24.18
N SER A 105 -9.14 13.27 25.13
CA SER A 105 -8.81 12.96 26.52
C SER A 105 -9.73 11.82 27.00
N PRO A 106 -9.18 10.70 27.49
CA PRO A 106 -10.01 9.65 28.06
C PRO A 106 -10.67 10.16 29.35
N ASP A 107 -11.90 9.73 29.53
CA ASP A 107 -12.79 10.08 30.63
C ASP A 107 -12.15 9.85 32.02
N ALA A 108 -12.28 10.84 32.90
CA ALA A 108 -11.96 10.72 34.33
C ALA A 108 -12.83 11.73 35.11
N PRO A 109 -13.34 11.37 36.31
CA PRO A 109 -14.76 11.56 36.56
C PRO A 109 -15.13 12.91 37.19
N GLN A 110 -16.32 13.43 36.86
CA GLN A 110 -16.98 14.49 37.64
C GLN A 110 -18.33 14.01 38.20
N PRO A 111 -18.69 14.34 39.47
CA PRO A 111 -19.79 13.66 40.16
C PRO A 111 -21.18 14.14 39.70
N ALA A 112 -22.17 13.24 39.76
CA ALA A 112 -23.56 13.54 39.43
C ALA A 112 -24.19 14.58 40.37
N PRO A 113 -24.98 15.54 39.85
CA PRO A 113 -25.87 16.38 40.65
C PRO A 113 -27.32 15.89 40.58
N ASP A 114 -27.94 15.70 41.76
CA ASP A 114 -29.36 15.97 42.09
C ASP A 114 -29.62 15.49 43.53
N PRO A 115 -30.40 16.20 44.39
CA PRO A 115 -31.74 16.72 44.06
C PRO A 115 -32.07 18.18 44.50
N THR A 116 -33.32 18.57 44.21
CA THR A 116 -34.04 19.88 44.25
C THR A 116 -34.61 20.31 45.64
N PRO A 117 -35.35 21.45 45.80
CA PRO A 117 -35.34 22.83 45.24
C PRO A 117 -35.33 23.88 46.41
N PRO A 118 -36.13 24.99 46.52
CA PRO A 118 -36.63 26.03 45.58
C PRO A 118 -36.38 27.53 46.01
N VAL A 119 -36.29 28.47 45.06
CA VAL A 119 -36.68 29.93 45.12
C VAL A 119 -36.60 30.51 43.70
N GLU A 120 -37.67 30.86 43.00
CA GLU A 120 -38.57 32.03 43.15
C GLU A 120 -37.91 33.38 42.80
N GLY A 121 -38.30 33.97 41.65
CA GLY A 121 -37.70 35.21 41.13
C GLY A 121 -38.16 35.62 39.71
N SER A 122 -39.37 36.14 39.60
CA SER A 122 -39.84 37.11 38.56
C SER A 122 -39.86 36.72 37.06
N ARG A 123 -41.09 36.53 36.56
CA ARG A 123 -41.56 36.82 35.17
C ARG A 123 -41.58 38.36 34.92
N PRO A 124 -41.91 38.92 33.73
CA PRO A 124 -42.49 38.30 32.51
C PRO A 124 -41.87 38.71 31.15
N GLY A 125 -42.28 38.01 30.08
CA GLY A 125 -41.95 38.32 28.69
C GLY A 125 -42.75 37.47 27.70
N THR A 126 -44.02 37.85 27.46
CA THR A 126 -44.97 37.09 26.62
C THR A 126 -44.74 37.32 25.13
N GLY A 127 -44.75 36.25 24.31
CA GLY A 127 -44.81 36.37 22.84
C GLY A 127 -44.77 35.03 22.09
N ALA A 128 -45.93 34.58 21.59
CA ALA A 128 -46.18 33.65 20.46
C ALA A 128 -45.00 32.76 19.97
N ARG A 129 -45.00 31.43 20.14
CA ARG A 129 -45.77 30.43 19.34
C ARG A 129 -46.01 30.83 17.89
N PHE A 130 -45.42 30.13 16.92
CA PHE A 130 -46.15 29.12 16.11
C PHE A 130 -45.18 28.27 15.27
N ASP A 131 -45.63 27.05 14.99
CA ASP A 131 -45.07 26.04 14.11
C ASP A 131 -46.06 25.90 12.93
N SER A 132 -45.57 25.82 11.69
CA SER A 132 -46.33 25.47 10.48
C SER A 132 -45.39 25.33 9.26
N ASP A 133 -45.50 24.18 8.59
CA ASP A 133 -45.35 23.96 7.14
C ASP A 133 -44.51 24.94 6.29
N ALA A 134 -43.36 24.45 5.81
CA ALA A 134 -42.72 24.90 4.58
C ALA A 134 -42.17 23.69 3.81
N THR A 135 -42.96 23.25 2.83
CA THR A 135 -42.57 22.34 1.73
C THR A 135 -41.50 22.96 0.84
#